data_AF-A0A925KYI8-F1
#
_entry.id   AF-A0A925KYI8-F1
#
_cell.length_a   1.000
_cell.length_b   1.000
_cell.length_c   1.000
_cell.angle_alpha   90.00
_cell.angle_beta   90.00
_cell.angle_gamma   90.00
#
_symmetry.space_group_name_H-M   'P 1'
#
loop_
_entity.id
_entity.type
_entity.pdbx_description
1 polymer ?
#
loop_
_entity_poly.entity_id
_entity_poly.type
_entity_poly.pdbx_seq_one_letter_code
_entity_poly.pdbx_strand_id
1 'polypeptide(L)'
;MNSLKKYLGIVWLLLGPLVVFFLVSGAISNIDPDGTKDINNPVIWVIIIAIFTPIAIGLMIFGWYALKGEYDKMPQSSRELE
;
A
#
# COMPACT_ATOMS: atom_id res chain seq x y z
N MET A 1 16.53 -5.27 -17.98
CA MET A 1 15.99 -5.28 -16.61
C MET A 1 16.40 -3.99 -15.93
N ASN A 2 15.49 -3.04 -15.74
CA ASN A 2 15.81 -1.95 -14.82
C ASN A 2 15.69 -2.52 -13.42
N SER A 3 16.81 -2.96 -12.83
CA SER A 3 16.89 -3.48 -11.46
C SER A 3 16.12 -2.61 -10.47
N LEU A 4 16.12 -1.29 -10.70
CA LEU A 4 15.32 -0.30 -9.98
C LEU A 4 13.81 -0.64 -9.92
N LYS A 5 13.19 -1.01 -11.05
CA LYS A 5 11.76 -1.35 -11.10
C LYS A 5 11.46 -2.59 -10.27
N LYS A 6 12.34 -3.59 -10.31
CA LYS A 6 12.21 -4.82 -9.52
C LYS A 6 12.37 -4.57 -8.01
N TYR A 7 13.34 -3.75 -7.61
CA TYR A 7 13.51 -3.34 -6.21
C TYR A 7 12.30 -2.58 -5.69
N LEU A 8 11.79 -1.60 -6.46
CA LEU A 8 10.57 -0.88 -6.10
C LEU A 8 9.37 -1.83 -5.96
N GLY A 9 9.26 -2.84 -6.83
CA GLY A 9 8.20 -3.83 -6.74
C GLY A 9 8.21 -4.63 -5.43
N ILE A 10 9.39 -5.07 -4.99
CA ILE A 10 9.56 -5.78 -3.70
C ILE A 10 9.19 -4.87 -2.53
N VAL A 11 9.67 -3.62 -2.57
CA VAL A 11 9.37 -2.63 -1.52
C VAL A 11 7.87 -2.46 -1.37
N TRP A 12 7.14 -2.20 -2.46
CA TRP A 12 5.69 -1.99 -2.40
C TRP A 12 4.91 -3.23 -1.99
N LEU A 13 5.36 -4.42 -2.40
CA LEU A 13 4.73 -5.68 -2.02
C LEU A 13 4.83 -5.96 -0.51
N LEU A 14 5.96 -5.61 0.12
CA LEU A 14 6.17 -5.78 1.56
C LEU A 14 5.58 -4.65 2.40
N LEU A 15 5.65 -3.41 1.90
CA LEU A 15 5.20 -2.22 2.60
C LEU A 15 3.67 -2.20 2.74
N GLY A 16 2.92 -2.72 1.75
CA GLY A 16 1.46 -2.81 1.80
C GLY A 16 0.93 -3.56 3.04
N PRO A 17 1.28 -4.84 3.24
CA PRO A 17 0.88 -5.60 4.43
C PRO A 17 1.40 -4.98 5.74
N LEU A 18 2.61 -4.43 5.72
CA LEU A 18 3.23 -3.82 6.89
C LEU A 18 2.45 -2.58 7.37
N VAL A 19 2.04 -1.71 6.45
CA VAL A 19 1.23 -0.51 6.78
C VAL A 19 -0.13 -0.92 7.33
N VAL A 20 -0.82 -1.87 6.68
CA VAL A 20 -2.13 -2.35 7.17
C VAL A 20 -2.00 -2.96 8.57
N PHE A 21 -0.94 -3.73 8.83
CA PHE A 21 -0.66 -4.28 10.16
C PHE A 21 -0.49 -3.17 11.21
N PHE A 22 0.31 -2.14 10.93
CA PHE A 22 0.51 -1.03 11.87
C PHE A 22 -0.76 -0.22 12.11
N LEU A 23 -1.61 -0.02 11.09
CA LEU A 23 -2.89 0.66 11.25
C LEU A 23 -3.84 -0.13 12.15
N VAL A 24 -3.94 -1.45 11.96
CA VAL A 24 -4.77 -2.32 12.79
C VAL A 24 -4.23 -2.40 14.23
N SER A 25 -2.92 -2.59 14.39
CA SER A 25 -2.29 -2.58 15.71
C SER A 25 -2.50 -1.25 16.43
N GLY A 26 -2.38 -0.13 15.70
CA GLY A 26 -2.66 1.22 16.22
C GLY A 26 -4.11 1.36 16.69
N ALA A 27 -5.07 0.89 15.90
CA ALA A 27 -6.49 0.92 16.28
C ALA A 27 -6.74 0.13 17.57
N ILE A 28 -6.20 -1.08 17.68
CA ILE A 28 -6.36 -1.93 18.87
C ILE A 28 -5.76 -1.25 20.12
N SER A 29 -4.60 -0.61 19.99
CA SER A 29 -3.92 0.01 21.13
C SER A 29 -4.48 1.37 21.54
N ASN A 30 -5.15 2.09 20.65
CA ASN A 30 -5.58 3.46 20.91
C ASN A 30 -7.09 3.62 21.09
N ILE A 31 -7.94 2.71 20.59
CA ILE A 31 -9.38 2.82 20.80
C ILE A 31 -9.69 2.62 22.28
N ASP A 32 -10.35 3.61 22.87
CA ASP A 32 -10.72 3.63 24.29
C ASP A 32 -12.11 4.29 24.41
N PRO A 33 -13.16 3.56 24.81
CA PRO A 33 -14.51 4.12 24.97
C PRO A 33 -14.60 5.26 25.99
N ASP A 34 -13.73 5.25 27.00
CA ASP A 34 -13.67 6.27 28.04
C ASP A 34 -12.66 7.39 27.69
N GLY A 35 -11.96 7.23 26.56
CA GLY A 35 -10.98 8.19 26.06
C GLY A 35 -11.63 9.44 25.47
N THR A 36 -11.08 10.60 25.80
CA THR A 36 -11.61 11.90 25.35
C THR A 36 -10.91 12.47 24.12
N LYS A 37 -9.87 11.79 23.61
CA LYS A 37 -9.10 12.24 22.45
C LYS A 37 -9.68 11.63 21.16
N ASP A 38 -9.52 12.34 20.05
CA ASP A 38 -9.94 11.85 18.73
C ASP A 38 -9.32 10.48 18.38
N ILE A 39 -8.07 10.24 18.78
CA ILE A 39 -7.39 8.96 18.55
C ILE A 39 -8.07 7.77 19.26
N ASN A 40 -8.90 8.02 20.28
CA ASN A 40 -9.66 6.99 20.97
C ASN A 40 -10.94 6.62 20.23
N ASN A 41 -11.39 7.45 19.29
CA ASN A 41 -12.64 7.26 18.57
C ASN A 41 -12.50 6.14 17.51
N PRO A 42 -13.27 5.04 17.60
CA PRO A 42 -13.19 3.93 16.66
C PRO A 42 -13.57 4.33 15.22
N VAL A 43 -14.45 5.32 15.04
CA VAL A 43 -14.88 5.78 13.72
C VAL A 43 -13.70 6.33 12.91
N ILE A 44 -12.79 7.05 13.56
CA ILE A 44 -11.61 7.62 12.91
C ILE A 44 -10.68 6.51 12.39
N TRP A 45 -10.42 5.48 13.20
CA TRP A 45 -9.62 4.33 12.79
C TRP A 45 -10.24 3.55 11.64
N VAL A 46 -11.56 3.31 11.69
CA VAL A 46 -12.27 2.60 10.62
C VAL A 46 -12.15 3.35 9.28
N ILE A 47 -12.33 4.68 9.27
CA ILE A 47 -12.18 5.49 8.05
C ILE A 47 -10.75 5.40 7.50
N ILE A 48 -9.74 5.54 8.37
CA ILE A 48 -8.32 5.46 7.95
C ILE A 48 -8.04 4.08 7.35
N ILE A 49 -8.37 2.99 8.05
CA ILE A 49 -8.12 1.62 7.56
C ILE A 49 -8.87 1.38 6.24
N ALA A 50 -10.11 1.83 6.13
CA ALA A 50 -10.92 1.65 4.92
C ALA A 50 -10.34 2.35 3.69
N ILE A 51 -9.69 3.51 3.85
CA ILE A 51 -9.05 4.25 2.75
C ILE A 51 -7.67 3.67 2.42
N PHE A 52 -6.86 3.36 3.45
CA PHE A 52 -5.47 2.93 3.23
C PHE A 52 -5.37 1.48 2.74
N THR A 53 -6.30 0.59 3.12
CA THR A 53 -6.29 -0.82 2.69
C THR A 53 -6.37 -0.99 1.18
N PRO A 54 -7.33 -0.40 0.43
CA PRO A 54 -7.38 -0.54 -1.03
C PRO A 54 -6.16 0.09 -1.73
N ILE A 55 -5.59 1.17 -1.17
CA ILE A 55 -4.35 1.78 -1.67
C ILE A 55 -3.18 0.80 -1.51
N ALA A 56 -3.04 0.18 -0.33
CA ALA A 56 -2.03 -0.83 -0.07
C ALA A 56 -2.17 -2.04 -1.02
N ILE A 57 -3.40 -2.50 -1.25
CA ILE A 57 -3.67 -3.58 -2.22
C ILE A 57 -3.25 -3.18 -3.64
N GLY A 58 -3.58 -1.96 -4.08
CA GLY A 58 -3.14 -1.46 -5.38
C GLY A 58 -1.62 -1.44 -5.54
N LEU A 59 -0.89 -1.00 -4.51
CA LEU A 59 0.57 -1.00 -4.48
C LEU A 59 1.16 -2.42 -4.45
N MET A 60 0.51 -3.36 -3.76
CA MET A 60 0.90 -4.77 -3.78
C MET A 60 0.73 -5.39 -5.17
N ILE A 61 -0.40 -5.12 -5.85
CA ILE A 61 -0.64 -5.58 -7.22
C ILE A 61 0.42 -5.02 -8.18
N PHE A 62 0.72 -3.71 -8.06
CA PHE A 62 1.81 -3.08 -8.79
C PHE A 62 3.15 -3.78 -8.53
N GLY A 63 3.48 -4.01 -7.25
CA GLY A 63 4.73 -4.66 -6.86
C GLY A 63 4.86 -6.09 -7.37
N TRP A 64 3.76 -6.83 -7.37
CA TRP A 64 3.68 -8.18 -7.91
C TRP A 64 3.93 -8.22 -9.43
N TYR A 65 3.33 -7.32 -10.20
CA TYR A 65 3.58 -7.23 -11.64
C TYR A 65 4.98 -6.71 -11.97
N ALA A 66 5.56 -5.84 -11.14
CA ALA A 66 6.95 -5.41 -11.25
C ALA A 66 7.93 -6.56 -11.02
N LEU A 67 7.61 -7.48 -10.10
CA LEU A 67 8.39 -8.69 -9.87
C LEU A 67 8.34 -9.68 -11.03
N LYS A 68 7.18 -9.80 -11.69
CA LYS A 68 7.00 -10.65 -12.88
C LYS A 68 7.67 -10.10 -14.14
N GLY A 69 8.14 -8.85 -14.12
CA GLY A 69 8.77 -8.23 -15.28
C GLY A 69 7.77 -7.72 -16.33
N GLU A 70 6.48 -7.63 -15.99
CA GLU A 70 5.45 -7.12 -16.91
C GLU A 70 5.71 -5.66 -17.32
N TYR A 71 6.41 -4.89 -16.47
CA TYR A 71 6.80 -3.50 -16.72
C TYR A 71 8.11 -3.34 -17.51
N ASP A 72 8.76 -4.44 -17.93
CA ASP A 72 10.02 -4.38 -18.69
C ASP A 72 9.80 -4.08 -20.18
N LYS A 73 8.62 -4.42 -20.73
CA LYS A 73 8.30 -4.25 -22.16
C LYS A 73 7.50 -3.00 -22.48
N MET A 74 7.52 -1.99 -21.59
CA MET A 74 6.78 -0.76 -21.83
C MET A 74 7.47 0.07 -22.93
N PRO A 75 6.74 0.51 -23.97
CA PRO A 75 7.28 1.38 -25.00
C PRO A 75 7.82 2.65 -24.35
N GLN A 76 9.04 3.03 -24.72
CA GLN A 76 9.75 4.16 -24.13
C GLN A 76 9.41 5.49 -24.80
N SER A 77 8.76 5.42 -25.97
CA SER A 77 8.21 6.60 -26.64
C SER A 77 6.87 6.27 -27.29
N SER A 78 6.02 7.28 -27.44
CA SER A 78 4.72 7.13 -28.12
C SER A 78 4.85 6.69 -29.59
N ARG A 79 6.04 6.84 -30.19
CA ARG A 79 6.34 6.39 -31.56
C ARG A 79 6.53 4.88 -31.67
N GLU A 80 6.68 4.18 -30.55
CA GLU A 80 6.78 2.71 -30.47
C GLU A 80 5.40 2.04 -30.31
N LEU A 81 4.31 2.83 -30.31
CA LEU A 81 2.92 2.37 -30.22
C LEU A 81 2.24 2.24 -31.59
N GLU A 82 2.88 2.73 -32.66
CA GLU A 82 2.47 2.57 -34.07
C GLU A 82 3.02 1.27 -34.65
#